data_AF-A0A529MEM6-F1
#
_entry.id   AF-A0A529MEM6-F1
#
_cell.length_a   1.000
_cell.length_b   1.000
_cell.length_c   1.000
_cell.angle_alpha   90.00
_cell.angle_beta   90.00
_cell.angle_gamma   90.00
#
_symmetry.space_group_name_H-M   'P 1'
#
loop_
_entity.id
_entity.type
_entity.pdbx_description
1 polymer ?
#
loop_
_entity_poly.entity_id
_entity_poly.type
_entity_poly.pdbx_seq_one_letter_code
_entity_poly.pdbx_strand_id
1 'polypeptide(L)' 'ILDTLKANPAAINDVAEFKKTMDTFSAPNPYLKGDAKLSYVGATSFGQKRQLSVPMVVNEYKDGAFQTLFVQ' A
#
# COMPACT_ATOMS: atom_id res chain seq x y z
N ILE A 1 -5.73 6.78 2.11
CA ILE A 1 -7.06 7.43 2.16
C ILE A 1 -6.90 8.93 2.31
N LEU A 2 -6.36 9.47 3.42
CA LEU A 2 -6.21 10.93 3.58
C LEU A 2 -5.39 11.58 2.45
N ASP A 3 -4.25 11.01 2.08
CA ASP A 3 -3.45 11.57 0.97
C ASP A 3 -4.11 11.38 -0.39
N THR A 4 -4.92 10.33 -0.57
CA THR A 4 -5.77 10.13 -1.75
C THR A 4 -6.84 11.22 -1.86
N LEU A 5 -7.44 11.62 -0.73
CA LEU A 5 -8.43 12.71 -0.67
C LEU A 5 -7.80 14.09 -0.84
N LYS A 6 -6.59 14.31 -0.31
CA LYS A 6 -5.84 15.56 -0.55
C LYS A 6 -5.49 15.75 -2.03
N ALA A 7 -5.19 14.66 -2.74
CA ALA A 7 -4.87 14.70 -4.16
C ALA A 7 -6.08 15.08 -5.03
N ASN A 8 -7.31 14.80 -4.57
CA ASN A 8 -8.54 15.18 -5.27
C ASN A 8 -9.64 15.56 -4.25
N PRO A 9 -9.81 16.86 -3.94
CA PRO A 9 -10.84 17.32 -3.00
C PRO A 9 -12.28 16.93 -3.37
N ALA A 10 -12.59 16.73 -4.66
CA ALA A 10 -13.90 16.28 -5.10
C ALA A 10 -14.23 14.86 -4.60
N ALA A 11 -13.20 14.03 -4.38
CA ALA A 11 -13.33 12.68 -3.85
C ALA A 11 -13.88 12.61 -2.42
N ILE A 12 -13.94 13.74 -1.70
CA ILE A 12 -14.55 13.81 -0.36
C ILE A 12 -16.05 13.51 -0.43
N ASN A 13 -16.72 14.01 -1.48
CA ASN A 13 -18.17 13.89 -1.64
C ASN A 13 -18.59 12.96 -2.79
N ASP A 14 -17.63 12.46 -3.58
CA ASP A 14 -17.88 11.59 -4.74
C ASP A 14 -17.01 10.33 -4.71
N VAL A 15 -17.67 9.18 -4.58
CA VAL A 15 -17.04 7.85 -4.53
C VAL A 15 -16.41 7.46 -5.88
N ALA A 16 -16.95 7.90 -7.01
CA ALA A 16 -16.37 7.63 -8.33
C ALA A 16 -15.05 8.37 -8.51
N GLU A 17 -14.99 9.64 -8.09
CA GLU A 17 -13.75 10.44 -8.09
C GLU A 17 -12.70 9.87 -7.12
N PHE A 18 -13.14 9.38 -5.95
CA PHE A 18 -12.27 8.66 -5.04
C PHE A 18 -11.64 7.43 -5.69
N LYS A 19 -12.44 6.59 -6.35
CA LYS A 19 -11.97 5.36 -7.01
C LYS A 19 -10.95 5.65 -8.12
N LYS A 20 -11.19 6.66 -8.96
CA LYS A 20 -10.23 7.10 -9.99
C LYS A 20 -8.90 7.51 -9.38
N THR A 21 -8.93 8.30 -8.31
CA THR A 21 -7.72 8.79 -7.63
C THR A 21 -6.98 7.65 -6.91
N MET A 22 -7.72 6.66 -6.41
CA MET A 22 -7.18 5.46 -5.81
C MET A 22 -6.43 4.58 -6.83
N ASP A 23 -6.86 4.57 -8.09
CA ASP A 23 -6.20 3.80 -9.14
C ASP A 23 -4.80 4.29 -9.47
N THR A 24 -4.56 5.59 -9.34
CA THR A 24 -3.28 6.24 -9.62
C THR A 24 -2.46 6.55 -8.38
N PHE A 25 -2.96 6.21 -7.19
CA PHE A 25 -2.29 6.51 -5.93
C PHE A 25 -0.94 5.78 -5.81
N SER A 26 0.10 6.54 -5.48
CA SER A 26 1.44 6.04 -5.18
C SER A 26 2.09 6.96 -4.15
N ALA A 27 2.57 6.40 -3.05
CA ALA A 27 3.33 7.12 -2.03
C ALA A 27 4.61 6.36 -1.66
N PRO A 28 5.67 6.99 -1.15
CA PRO A 28 6.85 6.29 -0.62
C PRO A 28 6.44 5.27 0.46
N ASN A 29 7.02 4.07 0.42
CA ASN A 29 6.75 3.03 1.41
C ASN A 29 7.74 3.11 2.58
N PRO A 30 7.33 3.57 3.78
CA PRO A 30 8.23 3.71 4.91
C PRO A 30 8.68 2.37 5.51
N TYR A 31 8.05 1.26 5.12
CA TYR A 31 8.33 -0.08 5.64
C TYR A 31 9.34 -0.86 4.78
N LEU A 32 9.69 -0.34 3.60
CA LEU A 32 10.63 -0.96 2.68
C LEU A 32 11.89 -0.10 2.53
N LYS A 33 13.05 -0.76 2.44
CA LYS A 33 14.29 -0.08 2.08
C LYS A 33 14.30 0.16 0.56
N GLY A 34 14.72 1.36 0.14
CA GLY A 34 14.80 1.76 -1.28
C GLY A 34 13.55 2.49 -1.79
N ASP A 35 13.42 2.62 -3.11
CA ASP A 35 12.38 3.43 -3.78
C ASP A 35 11.01 2.73 -3.89
N ALA A 36 10.69 1.87 -2.93
CA ALA A 36 9.45 1.12 -2.97
C ALA A 36 8.23 2.02 -2.66
N LYS A 37 7.09 1.71 -3.29
CA LYS A 37 5.89 2.55 -3.26
C LYS A 37 4.70 1.81 -2.67
N LEU A 38 3.92 2.49 -1.84
CA LEU A 38 2.60 2.05 -1.40
C LEU A 38 1.59 2.29 -2.53
N SER A 39 0.84 1.25 -2.87
CA SER A 39 -0.31 1.33 -3.77
C SER A 39 -1.50 0.55 -3.19
N TYR A 40 -2.68 0.80 -3.75
CA TYR A 40 -3.87 0.03 -3.40
C TYR A 40 -3.88 -1.32 -4.11
N VAL A 41 -4.08 -2.39 -3.33
CA VAL A 41 -4.12 -3.79 -3.76
C VAL A 41 -5.44 -4.46 -3.35
N GLY A 42 -5.62 -5.72 -3.77
CA GLY A 42 -6.81 -6.52 -3.48
C GLY A 42 -7.73 -6.74 -4.68
N ALA A 43 -7.48 -6.10 -5.83
CA ALA A 43 -8.29 -6.31 -7.03
C ALA A 43 -8.24 -7.77 -7.52
N THR A 44 -7.06 -8.38 -7.52
CA THR A 44 -6.84 -9.77 -7.93
C THR A 44 -7.47 -10.79 -6.99
N SER A 45 -7.52 -10.50 -5.68
CA SER A 45 -8.00 -11.44 -4.66
C SER A 45 -9.47 -11.22 -4.26
N PHE A 46 -9.96 -9.99 -4.33
CA PHE A 46 -11.26 -9.57 -3.78
C PHE A 46 -12.15 -8.86 -4.80
N GLY A 47 -11.72 -8.76 -6.06
CA GLY A 47 -12.43 -8.05 -7.13
C GLY A 47 -12.44 -6.53 -6.98
N GLN A 48 -11.71 -5.97 -6.01
CA GLN A 48 -11.67 -4.53 -5.73
C GLN A 48 -10.45 -4.09 -4.92
N LYS A 49 -9.98 -2.87 -5.18
CA LYS A 49 -8.91 -2.22 -4.41
C LYS A 49 -9.46 -1.73 -3.06
N ARG A 50 -9.04 -2.37 -1.96
CA ARG A 50 -9.49 -2.02 -0.59
C ARG A 50 -8.39 -1.98 0.45
N GLN A 51 -7.17 -2.41 0.12
CA GLN A 51 -6.08 -2.51 1.06
C GLN A 51 -4.87 -1.75 0.53
N LEU A 52 -4.14 -1.05 1.41
CA LEU A 52 -2.80 -0.57 1.07
C LEU A 52 -1.85 -1.75 1.18
N SER A 53 -1.03 -1.99 0.15
CA SER A 53 -0.02 -3.04 0.21
C SER A 53 0.95 -2.74 1.35
N VAL A 54 0.88 -3.54 2.42
CA VAL A 54 1.89 -3.56 3.47
C VAL A 54 2.68 -4.84 3.23
N PRO A 55 4.01 -4.73 3.04
CA PRO A 55 4.83 -5.89 2.73
C PRO A 55 4.81 -6.88 3.90
N MET A 56 4.81 -8.17 3.56
CA MET A 56 4.98 -9.21 4.55
C MET A 56 6.48 -9.45 4.73
N VAL A 57 6.99 -9.17 5.93
CA VAL A 57 8.40 -9.42 6.26
C VAL A 57 8.50 -10.82 6.86
N VAL A 58 9.17 -11.72 6.15
CA VAL A 58 9.49 -13.04 6.69
C VAL A 58 10.84 -12.95 7.40
N ASN A 59 10.81 -13.17 8.72
CA ASN A 59 12.02 -13.21 9.53
C ASN A 59 12.29 -14.64 9.97
N GLU A 60 13.52 -15.12 9.75
CA GLU A 60 14.03 -16.34 10.37
C GLU A 60 14.64 -15.98 11.73
N TYR A 61 14.41 -16.80 12.76
CA TYR A 61 15.12 -16.66 14.02
C TYR A 61 16.33 -17.58 14.02
N LYS A 62 17.53 -17.00 13.96
CA LYS A 62 18.79 -17.75 13.88
C LYS A 62 19.84 -17.08 14.77
N ASP A 63 20.57 -17.91 15.53
CA ASP A 63 21.66 -17.47 16.41
C ASP A 63 21.26 -16.38 17.42
N GLY A 64 20.01 -16.42 17.92
CA GLY A 64 19.52 -15.47 18.92
C GLY A 64 19.01 -14.13 18.36
N ALA A 65 18.92 -13.98 17.04
CA ALA A 65 18.41 -12.77 16.39
C ALA A 65 17.43 -13.09 15.25
N PHE A 66 16.49 -12.19 15.00
CA PHE A 66 15.65 -12.24 13.81
C PHE A 66 16.43 -11.69 12.61
N GLN A 67 16.54 -12.49 11.55
CA GLN A 67 17.14 -12.14 10.28
C GLN A 67 16.04 -12.06 9.21
N THR A 68 15.92 -10.92 8.53
CA THR A 68 14.97 -10.78 7.43
C THR A 68 15.44 -11.58 6.23
N LEU A 69 14.64 -12.57 5.81
CA LEU A 69 14.96 -13.45 4.69
C LEU A 69 14.68 -12.79 3.34
N PHE A 70 13.50 -12.19 3.20
CA PHE A 70 13.10 -11.42 2.04
C PHE A 70 11.91 -10.54 2.40
N VAL A 71 11.71 -9.50 1.58
CA VAL A 71 10.56 -8.60 1.70
C VAL A 71 9.75 -8.68 0.41
N GLN A 72 8.46 -8.99 0.53
CA GLN A 72 7.54 -9.17 -0.59
C GLN A 72 6.55 -8.00 -0.69
#